data_AF-A0A8H7FN35-F1
#
_entry.id   AF-A0A8H7FN35-F1
#
_cell.length_a   1.000
_cell.length_b   1.000
_cell.length_c   1.000
_cell.angle_alpha   90.00
_cell.angle_beta   90.00
_cell.angle_gamma   90.00
#
_symmetry.space_group_name_H-M   'P 1'
#
loop_
_entity.id
_entity.type
_entity.pdbx_description
1 polymer ?
#
loop_
_entity_poly.entity_id
_entity_poly.type
_entity_poly.pdbx_seq_one_letter_code
_entity_poly.pdbx_strand_id
1 'polypeptide(L)'
;MSGTPVDAASLKPALAALASAGSSRPGSEASVHRVKNETGYTTPVFAGKEKQRAEVQKAVASQGFMPRELVANEVNWFYTHLGIDDTYFQNESCEVIADHILSLFGAK
;
A
#
# COMPACT_ATOMS: atom_id res chain seq x y z
N MET A 1 43.00 -5.39 57.07
CA MET A 1 42.09 -6.37 56.45
C MET A 1 42.90 -7.18 55.48
N SER A 2 42.97 -8.47 55.77
CA SER A 2 43.89 -9.48 55.24
C SER A 2 43.78 -9.66 53.73
N GLY A 3 44.92 -9.79 53.07
CA GLY A 3 45.02 -10.22 51.68
C GLY A 3 45.12 -11.73 51.52
N THR A 4 45.22 -12.12 50.25
CA THR A 4 45.45 -13.45 49.63
C THR A 4 44.18 -14.18 49.12
N PRO A 5 44.30 -15.13 48.17
CA PRO A 5 45.00 -15.10 46.85
C PRO A 5 44.22 -15.85 45.73
N VAL A 6 44.92 -16.23 44.63
CA VAL A 6 44.66 -17.31 43.61
C VAL A 6 43.77 -16.96 42.40
N ASP A 7 44.00 -17.39 41.15
CA ASP A 7 44.95 -18.35 40.56
C ASP A 7 45.03 -18.21 39.01
N ALA A 8 45.99 -18.91 38.42
CA ALA A 8 46.05 -19.48 37.06
C ALA A 8 45.93 -18.55 35.83
N ALA A 9 47.03 -18.21 35.14
CA ALA A 9 47.73 -19.06 34.17
C ALA A 9 46.83 -19.56 33.02
N SER A 10 47.03 -19.04 31.79
CA SER A 10 47.16 -19.90 30.59
C SER A 10 47.53 -19.12 29.32
N LEU A 11 48.75 -19.41 28.84
CA LEU A 11 49.14 -19.72 27.45
C LEU A 11 48.83 -18.72 26.31
N LYS A 12 49.92 -18.09 25.85
CA LYS A 12 50.08 -17.58 24.48
C LYS A 12 50.20 -18.76 23.51
N PRO A 13 49.71 -18.61 22.27
CA PRO A 13 50.54 -18.99 21.13
C PRO A 13 50.71 -17.79 20.21
N ALA A 14 51.97 -17.38 20.06
CA ALA A 14 52.39 -16.43 19.05
C ALA A 14 52.74 -17.18 17.76
N LEU A 15 52.17 -16.67 16.66
CA LEU A 15 52.84 -16.40 15.40
C LEU A 15 53.27 -17.58 14.51
N ALA A 16 52.40 -17.90 13.55
CA ALA A 16 52.75 -18.30 12.18
C ALA A 16 51.58 -17.80 11.29
N ALA A 17 51.73 -17.19 10.13
CA ALA A 17 52.87 -16.89 9.30
C ALA A 17 52.51 -15.68 8.41
N LEU A 18 53.56 -14.99 7.95
CA LEU A 18 53.57 -13.90 6.99
C LEU A 18 53.14 -14.39 5.58
N ALA A 19 52.13 -13.77 4.98
CA ALA A 19 51.98 -13.74 3.53
C ALA A 19 51.42 -12.38 3.11
N SER A 20 52.17 -11.73 2.22
CA SER A 20 52.01 -10.34 1.79
C SER A 20 51.14 -10.22 0.54
N ALA A 21 50.55 -9.04 0.41
CA ALA A 21 50.10 -8.36 -0.81
C ALA A 21 48.83 -8.86 -1.52
N GLY A 22 47.83 -7.97 -1.55
CA GLY A 22 46.69 -8.09 -2.45
C GLY A 22 45.55 -7.14 -2.08
N SER A 23 45.65 -5.90 -2.56
CA SER A 23 44.57 -4.90 -2.73
C SER A 23 43.13 -5.37 -2.48
N SER A 24 42.41 -4.71 -1.57
CA SER A 24 41.12 -4.07 -1.88
C SER A 24 40.60 -3.29 -0.67
N ARG A 25 40.28 -2.02 -0.90
CA ARG A 25 39.58 -1.14 0.04
C ARG A 25 38.29 -1.86 0.46
N PRO A 26 37.94 -2.00 1.75
CA PRO A 26 36.60 -2.46 2.09
C PRO A 26 35.63 -1.41 1.58
N GLY A 27 34.91 -1.79 0.53
CA GLY A 27 33.85 -1.00 -0.03
C GLY A 27 32.86 -0.63 1.06
N SER A 28 32.33 0.57 0.94
CA SER A 28 31.08 0.98 1.58
C SER A 28 29.99 -0.02 1.20
N GLU A 29 29.90 -1.14 1.90
CA GLU A 29 28.72 -2.00 1.86
C GLU A 29 27.67 -1.34 2.72
N ALA A 30 27.04 -0.37 2.07
CA ALA A 30 25.76 0.19 2.41
C ALA A 30 24.76 -0.96 2.55
N SER A 31 24.74 -1.62 3.71
CA SER A 31 23.57 -2.38 4.15
C SER A 31 22.51 -1.38 4.60
N VAL A 32 22.06 -0.55 3.64
CA VAL A 32 20.77 0.10 3.71
C VAL A 32 19.80 -1.06 3.90
N HIS A 33 19.11 -1.08 5.03
CA HIS A 33 17.97 -1.93 5.31
C HIS A 33 16.88 -1.66 4.26
N ARG A 34 17.10 -2.08 3.01
CA ARG A 34 16.14 -1.98 1.94
C ARG A 34 15.24 -3.19 2.10
N VAL A 35 14.31 -3.07 3.03
CA VAL A 35 13.13 -3.92 3.09
C VAL A 35 12.59 -3.97 1.67
N LYS A 36 12.56 -5.16 1.06
CA LYS A 36 11.87 -5.34 -0.20
C LYS A 36 10.44 -4.88 0.05
N ASN A 37 10.00 -3.90 -0.71
CA ASN A 37 8.59 -3.53 -0.81
C ASN A 37 7.88 -4.69 -1.51
N GLU A 38 7.70 -5.79 -0.78
CA GLU A 38 6.73 -6.82 -1.10
C GLU A 38 5.39 -6.17 -0.76
N THR A 39 4.91 -5.31 -1.66
CA THR A 39 3.56 -4.74 -1.60
C THR A 39 2.58 -5.88 -1.69
N GLY A 40 2.33 -6.54 -0.56
CA GLY A 40 1.24 -7.50 -0.39
C GLY A 40 -0.14 -6.82 -0.41
N TYR A 41 -0.19 -5.50 -0.55
CA TYR A 41 -1.42 -4.75 -0.83
C TYR A 41 -1.74 -4.80 -2.33
N THR A 42 -2.09 -6.00 -2.81
CA THR A 42 -2.94 -6.08 -3.99
C THR A 42 -4.31 -5.60 -3.55
N THR A 43 -4.70 -4.41 -3.98
CA THR A 43 -6.09 -3.98 -3.85
C THR A 43 -6.94 -4.96 -4.66
N PRO A 44 -7.86 -5.70 -4.01
CA PRO A 44 -8.68 -6.67 -4.72
C PRO A 44 -9.49 -5.92 -5.78
N VAL A 45 -9.23 -6.23 -7.05
CA VAL A 45 -9.96 -5.64 -8.17
C VAL A 45 -11.42 -6.06 -8.03
N PHE A 46 -12.33 -5.09 -7.90
CA PHE A 46 -13.75 -5.40 -7.77
C PHE A 46 -14.29 -5.80 -9.14
N ALA A 47 -14.28 -7.10 -9.43
CA ALA A 47 -14.79 -7.62 -10.71
C ALA A 47 -16.26 -7.24 -10.97
N GLY A 48 -17.03 -6.92 -9.92
CA GLY A 48 -18.42 -6.47 -10.00
C GLY A 48 -18.62 -4.98 -10.29
N LYS A 49 -17.56 -4.18 -10.40
CA LYS A 49 -17.64 -2.70 -10.49
C LYS A 49 -18.50 -2.24 -11.66
N GLU A 50 -18.38 -2.89 -12.79
CA GLU A 50 -19.10 -2.50 -14.00
C GLU A 50 -20.58 -2.84 -13.94
N LYS A 51 -20.92 -3.95 -13.28
CA LYS A 51 -22.31 -4.30 -12.99
C LYS A 51 -22.92 -3.32 -11.99
N GLN A 52 -22.19 -3.00 -10.92
CA GLN A 52 -22.59 -2.01 -9.93
C GLN A 52 -22.81 -0.64 -10.59
N ARG A 53 -21.89 -0.20 -11.47
CA ARG A 53 -22.02 1.06 -12.20
C ARG A 53 -23.31 1.12 -13.04
N ALA A 54 -23.63 0.05 -13.75
CA ALA A 54 -24.88 -0.03 -14.52
C ALA A 54 -26.13 0.01 -13.63
N GLU A 55 -26.07 -0.63 -12.46
CA GLU A 55 -27.16 -0.63 -11.48
C GLU A 55 -27.33 0.76 -10.83
N VAL A 56 -26.23 1.42 -10.46
CA VAL A 56 -26.20 2.80 -9.96
C VAL A 56 -26.79 3.76 -11.00
N GLN A 57 -26.38 3.62 -12.27
CA GLN A 57 -26.93 4.44 -13.36
C GLN A 57 -28.45 4.30 -13.47
N LYS A 58 -28.97 3.07 -13.33
CA LYS A 58 -30.42 2.82 -13.31
C LYS A 58 -31.07 3.45 -12.07
N ALA A 59 -30.46 3.30 -10.89
CA ALA A 59 -30.97 3.85 -9.64
C ALA A 59 -31.09 5.38 -9.72
N VAL A 60 -30.02 6.09 -10.11
CA VAL A 60 -30.02 7.55 -10.28
C VAL A 60 -31.06 7.99 -11.31
N ALA A 61 -31.16 7.28 -12.45
CA ALA A 61 -32.14 7.57 -13.48
C ALA A 61 -33.60 7.37 -13.01
N SER A 62 -33.84 6.41 -12.10
CA SER A 62 -35.16 6.12 -11.53
C SER A 62 -35.59 7.14 -10.47
N GLN A 63 -34.65 7.79 -9.78
CA GLN A 63 -34.97 8.82 -8.79
C GLN A 63 -35.56 10.09 -9.41
N GLY A 64 -35.27 10.37 -10.69
CA GLY A 64 -35.94 11.44 -11.46
C GLY A 64 -35.44 12.87 -11.19
N PHE A 65 -34.42 13.05 -10.34
CA PHE A 65 -33.84 14.37 -10.04
C PHE A 65 -32.78 14.82 -11.07
N MET A 66 -32.26 13.89 -11.89
CA MET A 66 -31.20 14.17 -12.87
C MET A 66 -31.65 13.78 -14.30
N PRO A 67 -31.41 14.61 -15.32
CA PRO A 67 -31.65 14.25 -16.71
C PRO A 67 -30.86 13.01 -17.12
N ARG A 68 -31.52 12.05 -17.78
CA ARG A 68 -30.94 10.76 -18.22
C ARG A 68 -29.65 10.90 -19.04
N GLU A 69 -29.56 11.96 -19.84
CA GLU A 69 -28.39 12.30 -20.66
C GLU A 69 -27.15 12.60 -19.79
N LEU A 70 -27.36 13.22 -18.62
CA LEU A 70 -26.28 13.59 -17.70
C LEU A 70 -25.91 12.45 -16.75
N VAL A 71 -26.84 11.54 -16.44
CA VAL A 71 -26.59 10.43 -15.51
C VAL A 71 -25.37 9.60 -15.91
N ALA A 72 -25.21 9.27 -17.21
CA ALA A 72 -24.07 8.50 -17.67
C ALA A 72 -22.74 9.22 -17.42
N ASN A 73 -22.71 10.53 -17.66
CA ASN A 73 -21.51 11.36 -17.46
C ASN A 73 -21.16 11.50 -15.98
N GLU A 74 -22.14 11.79 -15.12
CA GLU A 74 -21.93 11.96 -13.68
C GLU A 74 -21.50 10.65 -13.02
N VAL A 75 -22.14 9.52 -13.37
CA VAL A 75 -21.75 8.20 -12.87
C VAL A 75 -20.33 7.86 -13.34
N ASN A 76 -20.01 8.11 -14.62
CA ASN A 76 -18.65 7.88 -15.11
C ASN A 76 -17.62 8.76 -14.39
N TRP A 77 -17.92 10.03 -14.19
CA TRP A 77 -17.07 10.97 -13.46
C TRP A 77 -16.83 10.51 -12.02
N PHE A 78 -17.87 10.07 -11.31
CA PHE A 78 -17.76 9.55 -9.94
C PHE A 78 -16.82 8.33 -9.86
N TYR A 79 -16.89 7.44 -10.85
CA TYR A 79 -16.10 6.19 -10.87
C TYR A 79 -14.64 6.39 -11.33
N THR A 80 -14.33 7.46 -12.07
CA THR A 80 -13.02 7.61 -12.75
C THR A 80 -12.23 8.84 -12.33
N HIS A 81 -12.90 9.95 -11.99
CA HIS A 81 -12.25 11.24 -11.73
C HIS A 81 -12.15 11.55 -10.23
N LEU A 82 -12.99 10.93 -9.39
CA LEU A 82 -13.00 11.19 -7.96
C LEU A 82 -11.87 10.49 -7.20
N GLY A 83 -11.21 9.50 -7.81
CA GLY A 83 -10.09 8.77 -7.21
C GLY A 83 -10.50 7.81 -6.10
N ILE A 84 -11.74 7.33 -6.11
CA ILE A 84 -12.27 6.37 -5.14
C ILE A 84 -11.76 4.95 -5.48
N ASP A 85 -11.25 4.26 -4.47
CA ASP A 85 -10.74 2.89 -4.59
C ASP A 85 -11.86 1.84 -4.67
N ASP A 86 -11.56 0.69 -5.29
CA ASP A 86 -12.46 -0.46 -5.42
C ASP A 86 -12.96 -0.99 -4.06
N THR A 87 -12.21 -0.81 -2.97
CA THR A 87 -12.61 -1.17 -1.61
C THR A 87 -13.86 -0.41 -1.16
N TYR A 88 -13.99 0.86 -1.54
CA TYR A 88 -15.19 1.65 -1.24
C TYR A 88 -16.41 1.09 -1.96
N PHE A 89 -16.26 0.80 -3.26
CA PHE A 89 -17.33 0.22 -4.08
C PHE A 89 -17.75 -1.18 -3.61
N GLN A 90 -16.86 -1.92 -2.95
CA GLN A 90 -17.17 -3.20 -2.32
C GLN A 90 -17.97 -3.05 -1.01
N ASN A 91 -17.67 -2.01 -0.22
CA ASN A 91 -18.31 -1.80 1.07
C ASN A 91 -19.66 -1.08 0.95
N GLU A 92 -19.80 -0.22 -0.05
CA GLU A 92 -21.01 0.59 -0.26
C GLU A 92 -22.00 -0.06 -1.23
N SER A 93 -23.28 0.18 -1.00
CA SER A 93 -24.36 -0.32 -1.87
C SER A 93 -24.61 0.60 -3.07
N CYS A 94 -25.21 0.05 -4.13
CA CYS A 94 -25.60 0.82 -5.32
C CYS A 94 -26.49 2.02 -4.97
N GLU A 95 -27.38 1.87 -3.98
CA GLU A 95 -28.31 2.90 -3.54
C GLU A 95 -27.60 4.06 -2.84
N VAL A 96 -26.64 3.75 -1.95
CA VAL A 96 -25.84 4.77 -1.24
C VAL A 96 -24.97 5.54 -2.22
N ILE A 97 -24.34 4.85 -3.17
CA ILE A 97 -23.54 5.50 -4.22
C ILE A 97 -24.43 6.41 -5.08
N ALA A 98 -25.65 6.00 -5.41
CA ALA A 98 -26.59 6.83 -6.16
C ALA A 98 -26.97 8.11 -5.39
N ASP A 99 -27.21 8.01 -4.09
CA ASP A 99 -27.49 9.16 -3.22
C ASP A 99 -26.29 10.12 -3.14
N HIS A 100 -25.06 9.60 -3.01
CA HIS A 100 -23.86 10.43 -3.03
C HIS A 100 -23.67 11.17 -4.35
N ILE A 101 -23.90 10.50 -5.49
CA ILE A 101 -23.84 11.14 -6.82
C ILE A 101 -24.87 12.26 -6.91
N LEU A 102 -26.10 12.02 -6.44
CA LEU A 102 -27.16 13.02 -6.46
C LEU A 102 -26.86 14.21 -5.54
N SER A 103 -26.34 13.94 -4.34
CA SER A 103 -25.92 14.95 -3.37
C SER A 103 -24.80 15.82 -3.94
N LEU A 104 -23.83 15.23 -4.64
CA LEU A 104 -22.76 15.98 -5.29
C LEU A 104 -23.27 16.82 -6.47
N PHE A 105 -24.15 16.25 -7.28
CA PHE A 105 -24.76 16.95 -8.40
C PHE A 105 -25.60 18.15 -7.95
N GLY A 106 -26.40 17.99 -6.89
CA GLY A 106 -27.22 19.07 -6.33
C GLY A 106 -26.40 20.18 -5.67
N ALA A 107 -25.19 19.87 -5.20
CA ALA A 107 -24.27 20.85 -4.60
C ALA A 107 -23.44 21.63 -5.64
N LYS A 108 -23.48 21.24 -6.92
CA LYS A 108 -22.65 21.81 -7.99
C LYS A 108 -23.42 22.78 -8.88
#